data_AF-A0A7J5F8I6-F1
#
_entry.id   AF-A0A7J5F8I6-F1
#
_cell.length_a   1.000
_cell.length_b   1.000
_cell.length_c   1.000
_cell.angle_alpha   90.00
_cell.angle_beta   90.00
_cell.angle_gamma   90.00
#
_symmetry.space_group_name_H-M   'P 1'
#
loop_
_entity.id
_entity.type
_entity.pdbx_description
1 polymer ?
#
loop_
_entity_poly.entity_id
_entity_poly.type
_entity_poly.pdbx_seq_one_letter_code
_entity_poly.pdbx_strand_id
1 'polypeptide(L)'
;KHVKPYKITCYVLIGFNSTIEQDLFRLNVLRELGITPFVIPFRDYGNERVPTQYERDLARWANRMWLFKSSSFENYMPRKGFKCGEYLK
;
A
#
# COMPACT_ATOMS: atom_id res chain seq x y z
N LYS A 1 21.09 -16.87 -14.52
CA LYS A 1 20.84 -15.39 -14.41
C LYS A 1 19.56 -15.21 -13.61
N HIS A 2 19.59 -14.44 -12.52
CA HIS A 2 18.39 -14.13 -11.74
C HIS A 2 17.85 -12.74 -12.10
N VAL A 3 16.54 -12.55 -11.98
CA VAL A 3 15.89 -11.24 -12.14
C VAL A 3 16.21 -10.40 -10.90
N LYS A 4 16.70 -9.17 -11.09
CA LYS A 4 17.00 -8.27 -9.97
C LYS A 4 15.67 -7.79 -9.32
N PRO A 5 15.56 -7.70 -7.98
CA PRO A 5 14.30 -7.37 -7.32
C PRO A 5 13.64 -6.07 -7.77
N TYR A 6 14.42 -5.03 -8.02
CA TYR A 6 13.89 -3.74 -8.50
C TYR A 6 13.30 -3.79 -9.91
N LYS A 7 13.50 -4.88 -10.66
CA LYS A 7 12.87 -5.15 -11.96
C LYS A 7 11.56 -5.94 -11.82
N ILE A 8 11.20 -6.37 -10.62
CA ILE A 8 9.98 -7.09 -10.32
C ILE A 8 8.96 -6.07 -9.81
N THR A 9 7.75 -6.15 -10.36
CA THR A 9 6.59 -5.40 -9.86
C THR A 9 5.51 -6.38 -9.46
N CYS A 10 5.04 -6.28 -8.22
CA CYS A 10 3.99 -7.15 -7.71
C CYS A 10 2.68 -6.37 -7.60
N TYR A 11 1.64 -6.86 -8.28
CA TYR A 11 0.29 -6.36 -8.09
C TYR A 11 -0.24 -6.75 -6.71
N VAL A 12 -0.75 -5.77 -5.96
CA VAL A 12 -1.30 -5.98 -4.62
C VAL A 12 -2.70 -5.39 -4.56
N LEU A 13 -3.70 -6.27 -4.46
CA LEU A 13 -5.08 -5.89 -4.19
C LEU A 13 -5.25 -5.66 -2.68
N ILE A 14 -5.82 -4.52 -2.28
CA ILE A 14 -6.07 -4.15 -0.87
C ILE A 14 -7.56 -3.94 -0.61
N GLY A 15 -8.01 -4.15 0.63
CA GLY A 15 -9.42 -3.98 1.02
C GLY A 15 -10.40 -5.04 0.47
N PHE A 16 -9.90 -6.21 0.03
CA PHE A 16 -10.73 -7.37 -0.32
C PHE A 16 -10.53 -8.49 0.69
N ASN A 17 -11.51 -8.65 1.60
CA ASN A 17 -11.45 -9.64 2.68
C ASN A 17 -10.12 -9.63 3.44
N SER A 18 -9.57 -8.43 3.64
CA SER A 18 -8.29 -8.21 4.28
C SER A 18 -8.39 -7.10 5.33
N THR A 19 -7.58 -7.22 6.39
CA THR A 19 -7.43 -6.17 7.40
C THR A 19 -6.30 -5.21 7.02
N ILE A 20 -6.24 -4.08 7.72
CA ILE A 20 -5.20 -3.07 7.54
C ILE A 20 -3.80 -3.68 7.78
N GLU A 21 -3.69 -4.53 8.80
CA GLU A 21 -2.44 -5.19 9.21
C GLU A 21 -2.01 -6.21 8.14
N GLN A 22 -2.95 -6.95 7.56
CA GLN A 22 -2.66 -7.90 6.49
C GLN A 22 -2.21 -7.19 5.20
N ASP A 23 -2.83 -6.06 4.87
CA ASP A 23 -2.43 -5.23 3.73
C ASP A 23 -1.03 -4.66 3.93
N LEU A 24 -0.73 -4.14 5.12
CA LEU A 24 0.60 -3.62 5.47
C LEU A 24 1.66 -4.70 5.54
N PHE A 25 1.35 -5.88 6.09
CA PHE A 25 2.27 -7.01 6.14
C PHE A 25 2.77 -7.38 4.74
N ARG A 26 1.85 -7.54 3.78
CA ARG A 26 2.20 -7.86 2.38
C ARG A 26 3.11 -6.81 1.76
N LEU A 27 2.82 -5.53 2.00
CA LEU A 27 3.65 -4.44 1.48
C LEU A 27 5.02 -4.37 2.16
N ASN A 28 5.09 -4.60 3.47
CA ASN A 28 6.36 -4.63 4.21
C ASN A 28 7.26 -5.78 3.75
N VAL A 29 6.71 -6.96 3.48
CA VAL A 29 7.45 -8.08 2.88
C VAL A 29 8.03 -7.70 1.52
N LEU A 30 7.25 -7.06 0.64
CA LEU A 30 7.76 -6.60 -0.66
C LEU A 30 8.87 -5.56 -0.50
N ARG A 31 8.74 -4.66 0.50
CA ARG A 31 9.75 -3.66 0.82
C ARG A 31 11.06 -4.31 1.29
N GLU A 32 11.00 -5.29 2.17
CA GLU A 32 12.16 -6.07 2.65
C GLU A 32 12.86 -6.81 1.50
N LEU A 33 12.09 -7.34 0.55
CA LEU A 33 12.60 -8.00 -0.65
C LEU A 33 13.17 -7.02 -1.70
N GLY A 34 13.00 -5.70 -1.52
CA GLY A 34 13.40 -4.69 -2.50
C GLY A 34 12.55 -4.70 -3.78
N ILE A 35 11.33 -5.22 -3.71
CA ILE A 35 10.38 -5.33 -4.82
C ILE A 35 9.45 -4.12 -4.83
N THR A 36 9.11 -3.66 -6.03
CA THR A 36 8.18 -2.52 -6.19
C THR A 36 6.74 -3.03 -6.18
N PRO A 37 5.86 -2.55 -5.27
CA PRO A 37 4.45 -2.88 -5.32
C PRO A 37 3.71 -2.03 -6.35
N PHE A 38 2.64 -2.58 -6.92
CA PHE A 38 1.60 -1.83 -7.63
C PHE A 38 0.26 -2.10 -6.97
N VAL A 39 -0.19 -1.15 -6.16
CA VAL A 39 -1.29 -1.31 -5.22
C VAL A 39 -2.57 -0.73 -5.79
N ILE A 40 -3.65 -1.51 -5.78
CA ILE A 40 -4.98 -1.05 -6.18
C ILE A 40 -6.00 -1.42 -5.09
N PRO A 41 -6.84 -0.47 -4.64
CA PRO A 41 -8.00 -0.78 -3.81
C PRO A 41 -9.02 -1.62 -4.57
N PHE A 42 -9.57 -2.62 -3.89
CA PHE A 42 -10.62 -3.46 -4.43
C PHE A 42 -11.83 -2.64 -4.85
N ARG A 43 -12.35 -2.98 -6.03
CA ARG A 43 -13.62 -2.51 -6.56
C ARG A 43 -14.43 -3.75 -6.91
N ASP A 44 -15.70 -3.73 -6.56
CA ASP A 44 -16.67 -4.70 -7.03
C ASP A 44 -16.89 -4.54 -8.54
N TYR A 45 -17.47 -5.55 -9.18
CA TYR A 45 -17.72 -5.53 -10.62
C TYR A 45 -18.69 -4.41 -11.04
N GLY A 46 -19.63 -4.03 -10.18
CA GLY A 46 -20.57 -2.94 -10.41
C GLY A 46 -19.98 -1.53 -10.19
N ASN A 47 -18.78 -1.44 -9.61
CA ASN A 47 -18.19 -0.20 -9.10
C ASN A 47 -19.06 0.55 -8.07
N GLU A 48 -19.92 -0.16 -7.35
CA GLU A 48 -20.75 0.40 -6.27
C GLU A 48 -19.91 0.69 -5.01
N ARG A 49 -18.86 -0.12 -4.80
CA ARG A 49 -17.93 0.03 -3.68
C ARG A 49 -17.01 1.19 -3.93
N VAL A 50 -17.07 2.15 -3.02
CA VAL A 50 -16.15 3.28 -2.96
C VAL A 50 -14.97 2.92 -2.04
N PRO A 51 -13.71 2.96 -2.53
CA PRO A 51 -12.56 2.70 -1.69
C PRO A 51 -12.50 3.60 -0.48
N THR A 52 -12.15 3.03 0.67
CA THR A 52 -12.04 3.75 1.95
C THR A 52 -10.89 4.76 1.90
N GLN A 53 -10.88 5.72 2.83
CA GLN A 53 -9.80 6.71 2.87
C GLN A 53 -8.44 6.06 3.16
N TYR A 54 -8.42 5.07 4.07
CA TYR A 54 -7.25 4.22 4.33
C TYR A 54 -6.71 3.60 3.04
N GLU A 55 -7.55 2.94 2.25
CA GLU A 55 -7.13 2.25 1.02
C GLU A 55 -6.52 3.23 0.00
N ARG A 56 -7.13 4.41 -0.14
CA ARG A 56 -6.62 5.45 -1.04
C ARG A 56 -5.26 5.95 -0.59
N ASP A 57 -5.07 6.14 0.72
CA ASP A 57 -3.81 6.63 1.27
C ASP A 57 -2.71 5.57 1.21
N LEU A 58 -3.05 4.31 1.49
CA LEU A 58 -2.13 3.18 1.37
C LEU A 58 -1.66 3.01 -0.07
N ALA A 59 -2.60 3.00 -1.03
CA ALA A 59 -2.27 2.92 -2.44
C ALA A 59 -1.41 4.11 -2.89
N ARG A 60 -1.71 5.33 -2.43
CA ARG A 60 -0.93 6.52 -2.76
C ARG A 60 0.49 6.48 -2.18
N TRP A 61 0.64 6.01 -0.94
CA TRP A 61 1.95 5.84 -0.30
C TRP A 61 2.78 4.78 -1.02
N ALA A 62 2.21 3.59 -1.24
CA ALA A 62 2.93 2.45 -1.80
C ALA A 62 3.30 2.65 -3.27
N ASN A 63 2.42 3.25 -4.08
CA ASN A 63 2.69 3.50 -5.51
C ASN A 63 3.68 4.65 -5.75
N ARG A 64 3.99 5.46 -4.73
CA ARG A 64 5.03 6.50 -4.81
C ARG A 64 6.32 5.93 -4.27
N MET A 65 7.16 5.42 -5.17
CA MET A 65 8.37 4.69 -4.80
C MET A 65 9.31 5.42 -3.85
N TRP A 66 9.42 6.75 -3.94
CA TRP A 66 10.22 7.51 -2.99
C TRP A 66 9.63 7.44 -1.56
N LEU A 67 8.30 7.54 -1.40
CA LEU A 67 7.65 7.44 -0.09
C LEU A 67 7.75 6.03 0.47
N PHE A 68 7.46 5.03 -0.37
CA PHE A 68 7.46 3.62 0.00
C PHE A 68 8.84 3.16 0.51
N LYS A 69 9.92 3.69 -0.09
CA LYS A 69 11.30 3.39 0.30
C LYS A 69 11.82 4.23 1.46
N SER A 70 11.39 5.49 1.59
CA SER A 70 11.96 6.42 2.57
C SER A 70 11.19 6.53 3.88
N SER A 71 9.93 6.11 3.92
CA SER A 71 9.05 6.33 5.06
C SER A 71 8.15 5.11 5.32
N SER A 72 7.86 4.86 6.59
CA SER A 72 6.86 3.87 6.98
C SER A 72 5.45 4.43 6.80
N PHE A 73 4.45 3.55 6.62
CA PHE A 73 3.08 4.01 6.39
C PHE A 73 2.55 4.81 7.58
N GLU A 74 2.92 4.44 8.81
CA GLU A 74 2.47 5.11 10.03
C GLU A 74 2.87 6.59 10.08
N ASN A 75 4.02 6.90 9.51
CA ASN A 75 4.57 8.26 9.44
C ASN A 75 4.12 9.04 8.20
N TYR A 76 3.44 8.38 7.26
CA TYR A 76 2.94 9.03 6.06
C TYR A 76 1.82 10.03 6.40
N MET A 77 1.94 11.25 5.87
CA MET A 77 0.98 12.32 6.06
C MET A 77 0.33 12.71 4.71
N PRO A 78 -0.76 12.04 4.29
CA PRO A 78 -1.44 12.38 3.04
C PRO A 78 -2.19 13.72 3.12
N ARG A 79 -2.47 14.21 4.34
CA ARG A 79 -3.23 15.43 4.63
C ARG A 79 -2.55 16.19 5.77
N LYS A 80 -2.69 17.51 5.80
CA LYS A 80 -2.11 18.38 6.85
C LYS A 80 -2.66 17.97 8.22
N GLY A 81 -1.77 17.65 9.15
CA GLY A 81 -2.13 17.29 10.54
C GLY A 81 -2.65 15.85 10.71
N PHE A 82 -2.66 15.02 9.67
CA PHE A 82 -3.10 13.62 9.76
C PHE A 82 -1.95 12.68 9.43
N LYS A 83 -1.59 11.78 10.37
CA LYS A 83 -0.65 10.69 10.15
C LYS A 83 -1.43 9.39 9.92
N CYS A 84 -1.00 8.59 8.94
CA CYS A 84 -1.64 7.30 8.66
C CYS A 84 -1.50 6.28 9.81
N GLY A 85 -0.63 6.51 10.79
CA GLY A 85 -0.60 5.72 12.03
C GLY A 85 -1.89 5.79 12.84
N GLU A 86 -2.75 6.80 12.62
CA GLU A 86 -4.10 6.84 13.21
C GLU A 86 -4.98 5.67 12.76
N TYR A 87 -4.69 5.05 11.61
CA TYR A 87 -5.42 3.86 11.14
C TYR A 87 -5.05 2.57 11.89
N LEU A 88 -3.99 2.59 12.72
CA LEU A 88 -3.46 1.42 13.42
C LEU A 88 -3.74 1.45 14.93
N LYS A 89 -4.60 2.37 15.37
CA LYS A 89 -4.96 2.55 16.78
C LYS A 89 -6.25 1.81 17.13
#